data_AF-A0A9E0ACD7-F1
#
_entry.id   AF-A0A9E0ACD7-F1
#
_cell.length_a   1.000
_cell.length_b   1.000
_cell.length_c   1.000
_cell.angle_alpha   90.00
_cell.angle_beta   90.00
_cell.angle_gamma   90.00
#
_symmetry.space_group_name_H-M   'P 1'
#
loop_
_entity.id
_entity.type
_entity.pdbx_description
1 polymer ?
#
loop_
_entity_poly.entity_id
_entity_poly.type
_entity_poly.pdbx_seq_one_letter_code
_entity_poly.pdbx_strand_id
1 'polypeptide(L)' 'RTIAIQSAVKDNQVCSTEVPPVSEVSFNFMVTATGSYIFKFYKGKDANDKNLFEDVEIQVVP' A
#
# COMPACT_ATOMS: atom_id res chain seq x y z
N ARG A 1 -12.08 12.92 -2.65
CA ARG A 1 -11.91 12.06 -3.85
C ARG A 1 -11.52 10.68 -3.35
N THR A 2 -12.15 9.61 -3.84
CA THR A 2 -11.93 8.24 -3.34
C THR A 2 -10.80 7.58 -4.13
N ILE A 3 -9.73 7.18 -3.45
CA ILE A 3 -8.66 6.37 -4.04
C ILE A 3 -8.90 4.93 -3.59
N ALA A 4 -9.15 4.03 -4.53
CA ALA A 4 -9.33 2.61 -4.26
C ALA A 4 -8.02 1.87 -4.56
N ILE A 5 -7.47 1.19 -3.55
CA ILE A 5 -6.31 0.31 -3.71
C ILE A 5 -6.84 -1.07 -4.06
N GLN A 6 -6.51 -1.58 -5.25
CA GLN A 6 -6.82 -2.96 -5.63
C GLN A 6 -5.74 -3.91 -5.12
N SER A 7 -6.16 -4.89 -4.32
CA SER A 7 -5.34 -6.04 -3.97
C SER A 7 -5.72 -7.21 -4.88
N ALA A 8 -4.75 -7.78 -5.58
CA ALA A 8 -4.94 -8.99 -6.38
C ALA A 8 -4.28 -10.18 -5.67
N VAL A 9 -4.98 -11.30 -5.59
CA VAL A 9 -4.43 -12.58 -5.11
C VAL A 9 -4.12 -13.43 -6.34
N LYS A 10 -2.91 -13.99 -6.40
CA LYS A 10 -2.59 -15.04 -7.38
C LYS A 10 -3.00 -16.38 -6.80
N ASP A 11 -4.13 -16.91 -7.25
CA ASP A 11 -4.53 -18.29 -6.95
C ASP A 11 -3.51 -19.28 -7.54
N ASN A 12 -3.25 -20.38 -6.82
CA ASN A 12 -2.25 -21.42 -7.13
C ASN A 12 -0.78 -20.99 -7.11
N GLN A 13 -0.42 -19.90 -6.43
CA GLN A 13 0.98 -19.62 -6.17
C GLN A 13 1.54 -20.64 -5.16
N VAL A 14 2.48 -21.48 -5.60
CA VAL A 14 3.24 -22.34 -4.69
C VAL A 14 4.16 -21.43 -3.88
N CYS A 15 3.80 -21.17 -2.63
CA CYS A 15 4.65 -20.45 -1.69
C CYS A 15 5.88 -21.31 -1.40
N SER A 16 7.06 -20.88 -1.85
CA SER A 16 8.32 -21.48 -1.37
C SER A 16 8.63 -20.93 0.02
N THR A 17 9.37 -21.71 0.82
CA THR A 17 9.96 -21.23 2.09
C THR A 17 11.10 -20.24 1.87
N GLU A 18 11.45 -19.99 0.61
CA GLU A 18 12.52 -19.10 0.21
C GLU A 18 12.01 -17.67 0.28
N VAL A 19 12.62 -16.88 1.16
CA VAL A 19 12.25 -15.47 1.34
C VAL A 19 12.65 -14.73 0.06
N PRO A 20 11.72 -13.98 -0.58
CA PRO A 20 12.08 -13.15 -1.71
C PRO A 20 13.19 -12.16 -1.31
N PRO A 21 14.10 -11.80 -2.22
CA PRO A 21 15.08 -10.76 -1.93
C PRO A 21 14.36 -9.47 -1.55
N VAL A 22 14.96 -8.72 -0.63
CA VAL A 22 14.48 -7.38 -0.28
C VAL A 22 14.40 -6.57 -1.56
N SER A 23 13.22 -6.03 -1.85
CA SER A 23 12.98 -5.25 -3.05
C SER A 23 12.42 -3.89 -2.67
N GLU A 24 12.84 -2.88 -3.43
CA GLU A 24 12.35 -1.51 -3.33
C GLU A 24 11.58 -1.19 -4.60
N VAL A 25 10.43 -0.53 -4.45
CA VAL A 25 9.58 -0.13 -5.57
C VAL A 25 9.15 1.31 -5.39
N SER A 26 9.09 2.06 -6.50
CA SER A 26 8.62 3.44 -6.49
C SER A 26 7.17 3.51 -6.95
N PHE A 27 6.32 4.18 -6.18
CA PHE A 27 4.96 4.49 -6.57
C PHE A 27 4.88 5.94 -7.08
N ASN A 28 4.80 6.09 -8.39
CA ASN A 28 4.65 7.41 -9.02
C ASN A 28 3.17 7.77 -9.10
N PHE A 29 2.80 8.98 -8.65
CA PHE A 29 1.45 9.50 -8.74
C PHE A 29 1.44 10.91 -9.32
N MET A 30 0.39 11.25 -10.06
CA MET A 30 0.20 12.58 -10.63
C MET A 30 -0.65 13.42 -9.69
N VAL A 31 -0.09 14.53 -9.22
CA VAL A 31 -0.81 15.51 -8.41
C VAL A 31 -1.76 16.31 -9.32
N THR A 32 -3.02 16.48 -8.89
CA THR A 32 -4.04 17.22 -9.66
C THR A 32 -4.60 18.42 -8.90
N ALA A 33 -4.20 18.61 -7.65
CA ALA A 33 -4.57 19.74 -6.80
C ALA A 33 -3.54 19.89 -5.68
N THR A 34 -3.43 21.10 -5.12
CA THR A 34 -2.70 21.31 -3.86
C THR A 34 -3.52 20.76 -2.69
N GLY A 35 -2.83 20.32 -1.64
CA GLY A 35 -3.44 19.73 -0.44
C GLY A 35 -2.74 18.46 0.05
N SER A 36 -3.35 17.84 1.05
CA SER A 36 -2.85 16.61 1.68
C SER A 36 -3.34 15.37 0.95
N TYR A 37 -2.40 14.49 0.61
CA TYR A 37 -2.65 13.16 0.06
C TYR A 37 -2.22 12.11 1.08
N ILE A 38 -3.17 11.30 1.55
CA ILE A 38 -2.91 10.20 2.49
C ILE A 38 -2.97 8.88 1.73
N PHE A 39 -1.86 8.17 1.71
CA PHE A 39 -1.75 6.80 1.21
C PHE A 39 -1.83 5.82 2.37
N LYS A 40 -2.69 4.81 2.27
CA LYS A 40 -2.84 3.77 3.30
C LYS A 40 -2.36 2.43 2.75
N PHE A 41 -1.25 1.92 3.25
CA PHE A 41 -0.69 0.64 2.83
C PHE A 41 -1.17 -0.46 3.78
N TYR A 42 -1.91 -1.44 3.25
CA TYR A 42 -2.39 -2.58 4.05
C TYR A 42 -1.24 -3.51 4.43
N LYS A 43 -1.16 -3.89 5.71
CA LYS A 43 -0.06 -4.71 6.28
C LYS A 43 -0.52 -6.07 6.83
N GLY A 44 -1.76 -6.46 6.55
CA GLY A 44 -2.36 -7.67 7.12
C GLY A 44 -3.25 -7.35 8.32
N LYS A 45 -3.46 -8.35 9.17
CA LYS A 45 -4.29 -8.25 10.37
C LYS A 45 -3.46 -8.49 11.63
N ASP A 46 -3.85 -7.88 12.74
CA ASP A 46 -3.26 -8.15 14.06
C ASP A 46 -3.81 -9.45 14.68
N ALA A 47 -3.35 -9.77 15.89
CA ALA A 47 -3.79 -10.96 16.64
C ALA A 47 -5.30 -10.98 16.97
N ASN A 48 -5.99 -9.84 16.85
CA ASN A 48 -7.42 -9.69 17.07
C ASN A 48 -8.22 -9.62 15.76
N ASP A 49 -7.62 -10.03 14.64
CA ASP A 49 -8.21 -10.02 13.30
C ASP A 49 -8.56 -8.60 12.79
N LYS A 50 -7.92 -7.56 13.34
CA LYS A 50 -8.12 -6.17 12.91
C LYS A 50 -7.11 -5.79 11.83
N ASN A 51 -7.61 -5.19 10.75
CA ASN A 51 -6.76 -4.71 9.65
C ASN A 51 -5.75 -3.66 10.13
N LEU A 52 -4.49 -3.86 9.76
CA LEU A 52 -3.38 -2.94 9.99
C LEU A 52 -3.06 -2.18 8.71
N PHE A 53 -2.82 -0.88 8.86
CA PHE A 53 -2.43 0.01 7.79
C PHE A 53 -1.24 0.87 8.22
N GLU A 54 -0.38 1.19 7.27
CA GLU A 54 0.64 2.22 7.40
C GLU A 54 0.21 3.42 6.55
N ASP A 55 0.05 4.56 7.22
CA ASP A 55 -0.42 5.79 6.60
C ASP A 55 0.79 6.68 6.27
N VAL A 56 0.90 7.08 5.00
CA VAL A 56 1.90 8.04 4.52
C VAL A 56 1.17 9.28 4.03
N GLU A 57 1.44 10.41 4.68
CA GLU A 57 0.85 11.70 4.33
C GLU A 57 1.86 12.55 3.54
N ILE A 58 1.43 13.03 2.36
CA ILE A 58 2.22 13.91 1.51
C ILE A 58 1.47 15.23 1.33
N GLN A 59 2.11 16.33 1.74
CA GLN A 59 1.59 17.68 1.55
C GLN A 59 2.08 18.25 0.22
N VAL A 60 1.13 18.63 -0.65
CA VAL A 60 1.44 19.33 -1.89
C VAL A 60 1.14 20.81 -1.70
N VAL A 61 2.21 21.62 -1.72
CA VAL A 61 2.14 23.08 -1.67
C VAL A 61 2.34 23.67 -3.08
N PRO A 62 1.83 24.89 -3.35
CA PRO A 62 2.05 25.61 -4.61
C PRO A 62 3.52 25.91 -4.90
#